data_AF-A0A7G5MVC6-F1
#
_entry.id   AF-A0A7G5MVC6-F1
#
_cell.length_a   1.000
_cell.length_b   1.000
_cell.length_c   1.000
_cell.angle_alpha   90.00
_cell.angle_beta   90.00
_cell.angle_gamma   90.00
#
_symmetry.space_group_name_H-M   'P 1'
#
loop_
_entity.id
_entity.type
_entity.pdbx_description
1 polymer ?
#
loop_
_entity_poly.entity_id
_entity_poly.type
_entity_poly.pdbx_seq_one_letter_code
_entity_poly.pdbx_strand_id
1 'polypeptide(L)' 'MKQEQIDRINELARKSKVTELTPEEKEEQKKLRTEYIATIRMNMRSQLDNIDIQEKDGTVTNLGAKYGLKTKH' A
#
# COMPACT_ATOMS: atom_id res chain seq x y z
N MET A 1 6.81 -0.60 -9.26
CA MET A 1 7.46 -1.77 -8.62
C MET A 1 7.47 -2.95 -9.57
N LYS A 2 8.57 -3.70 -9.65
CA LYS A 2 8.74 -4.89 -10.51
C LYS A 2 8.33 -6.17 -9.78
N GLN A 3 7.96 -7.22 -10.53
CA GLN A 3 7.65 -8.53 -9.98
C GLN A 3 8.80 -9.11 -9.15
N GLU A 4 10.04 -8.95 -9.62
CA GLU A 4 11.26 -9.36 -8.92
C GLU A 4 11.37 -8.79 -7.50
N GLN A 5 10.94 -7.54 -7.29
CA GLN A 5 10.97 -6.89 -5.98
C GLN A 5 9.91 -7.50 -5.04
N ILE A 6 8.76 -7.92 -5.57
CA ILE A 6 7.70 -8.57 -4.80
C ILE A 6 8.13 -9.98 -4.40
N ASP A 7 8.75 -10.71 -5.34
CA ASP A 7 9.28 -12.04 -5.08
C ASP A 7 10.36 -11.98 -4.00
N ARG A 8 11.23 -10.97 -4.05
CA ARG A 8 12.24 -10.71 -3.02
C ARG A 8 11.63 -10.42 -1.65
N ILE A 9 10.54 -9.64 -1.56
CA ILE A 9 9.80 -9.45 -0.30
C ILE A 9 9.30 -10.80 0.25
N ASN A 10 8.75 -11.65 -0.62
CA ASN A 10 8.22 -12.97 -0.25
C ASN A 10 9.32 -13.94 0.19
N GLU A 11 10.50 -13.89 -0.44
CA GLU A 11 11.69 -14.62 -0.01
C GLU A 11 12.14 -14.19 1.40
N LEU A 12 12.34 -12.88 1.61
CA LEU A 12 12.75 -12.34 2.91
C LEU A 12 11.71 -12.63 4.00
N ALA A 13 10.41 -12.58 3.66
CA ALA A 13 9.32 -12.91 4.58
C ALA A 13 9.24 -14.41 4.92
N ARG A 14 9.61 -15.30 3.99
CA ARG A 14 9.74 -16.74 4.27
C ARG A 14 10.97 -17.01 5.12
N LYS A 15 12.09 -16.38 4.79
CA LYS A 15 13.34 -16.51 5.55
C LYS A 15 13.15 -16.04 7.00
N SER A 16 12.51 -14.89 7.22
CA SER A 16 12.24 -14.34 8.56
C SER A 16 11.37 -15.22 9.45
N LYS A 17 10.59 -16.16 8.88
CA LYS A 17 9.76 -17.10 9.64
C LYS A 17 10.55 -18.31 10.15
N VAL A 18 11.63 -18.66 9.46
CA VAL A 18 12.44 -19.84 9.76
C VAL A 18 13.71 -19.45 10.52
N THR A 19 14.31 -18.32 10.15
CA THR A 19 15.58 -17.81 10.69
C THR A 19 15.50 -16.30 10.89
N GLU A 20 16.24 -15.75 11.85
CA GLU A 20 16.38 -14.30 11.94
C GLU A 20 17.07 -13.72 10.69
N LEU A 21 16.53 -12.61 10.18
CA LEU A 21 17.15 -11.86 9.09
C LEU A 21 18.37 -11.10 9.60
N THR A 22 19.40 -10.99 8.76
CA THR A 22 20.54 -10.11 9.07
C THR A 22 20.10 -8.64 9.08
N PRO A 23 20.86 -7.73 9.71
CA PRO A 23 20.55 -6.30 9.70
C PRO A 23 20.34 -5.74 8.28
N GLU A 24 21.18 -6.15 7.32
CA GLU A 24 21.11 -5.73 5.92
C GLU A 24 19.83 -6.23 5.25
N GLU A 25 19.45 -7.49 5.49
CA GLU A 25 18.22 -8.07 4.96
C GLU A 25 16.97 -7.40 5.55
N LYS A 26 17.01 -7.00 6.83
CA LYS A 26 15.93 -6.23 7.46
C LYS A 26 15.77 -4.85 6.82
N GLU A 27 16.88 -4.17 6.54
CA GLU A 27 16.86 -2.88 5.84
C GLU A 27 16.34 -3.01 4.40
N GLU A 28 16.80 -4.02 3.67
CA GLU A 28 16.31 -4.35 2.32
C GLU A 28 14.81 -4.61 2.34
N GLN A 29 14.34 -5.48 3.25
CA GLN A 29 12.93 -5.80 3.41
C GLN A 29 12.10 -4.55 3.74
N LYS A 30 12.59 -3.70 4.64
CA LYS A 30 11.90 -2.46 5.02
C LYS A 30 11.77 -1.50 3.85
N LYS A 31 12.84 -1.32 3.08
CA LYS A 31 12.85 -0.46 1.88
C LYS A 31 11.86 -0.97 0.84
N LEU A 32 11.93 -2.25 0.50
CA LEU A 32 11.03 -2.87 -0.48
C LEU A 32 9.57 -2.81 -0.04
N ARG A 33 9.26 -3.09 1.23
CA ARG A 33 7.89 -2.98 1.75
C ARG A 33 7.37 -1.55 1.75
N THR A 34 8.22 -0.56 2.04
CA THR A 34 7.82 0.85 2.00
C THR A 34 7.42 1.26 0.58
N GLU A 35 8.23 0.89 -0.42
CA GLU A 35 7.94 1.17 -1.83
C GLU A 35 6.67 0.46 -2.32
N TYR A 36 6.49 -0.82 -1.94
CA TYR A 36 5.29 -1.59 -2.25
C TYR A 36 4.04 -0.91 -1.68
N ILE A 37 4.06 -0.58 -0.39
CA ILE A 37 2.92 0.07 0.28
C ILE A 37 2.61 1.43 -0.35
N ALA A 38 3.63 2.22 -0.72
CA ALA A 38 3.42 3.49 -1.41
C ALA A 38 2.70 3.30 -2.76
N THR A 39 3.13 2.31 -3.54
CA THR A 39 2.52 1.97 -4.83
C THR A 39 1.06 1.53 -4.66
N ILE A 40 0.80 0.65 -3.69
CA ILE A 40 -0.56 0.17 -3.39
C ILE A 40 -1.46 1.31 -2.91
N ARG A 41 -0.98 2.16 -1.99
CA ARG A 41 -1.75 3.33 -1.52
C ARG A 41 -2.12 4.26 -2.67
N MET A 42 -1.20 4.53 -3.58
CA MET A 42 -1.46 5.37 -4.75
C MET A 42 -2.52 4.75 -5.66
N ASN A 43 -2.43 3.44 -5.92
CA ASN A 43 -3.42 2.73 -6.73
C ASN A 43 -4.81 2.71 -6.06
N MET A 44 -4.88 2.43 -4.76
CA MET A 44 -6.14 2.48 -4.01
C MET A 44 -6.74 3.89 -3.99
N ARG A 45 -5.92 4.94 -3.84
CA ARG A 45 -6.39 6.32 -3.92
C ARG A 45 -7.03 6.60 -5.28
N SER A 46 -6.36 6.22 -6.37
CA SER A 46 -6.89 6.39 -7.72
C SER A 46 -8.20 5.61 -7.93
N GLN A 47 -8.35 4.42 -7.35
CA GLN A 47 -9.62 3.70 -7.39
C GLN A 47 -10.73 4.45 -6.63
N LEU A 48 -10.44 4.96 -5.43
CA LEU A 48 -11.41 5.73 -4.64
C LEU A 48 -11.81 7.04 -5.32
N ASP A 49 -10.88 7.72 -5.98
CA ASP A 49 -11.14 8.95 -6.75
C ASP A 49 -12.17 8.70 -7.88
N ASN A 50 -12.33 7.46 -8.34
CA ASN A 50 -13.28 7.07 -9.39
C ASN A 50 -14.57 6.42 -8.85
N ILE A 51 -14.77 6.35 -7.53
CA ILE A 51 -15.97 5.76 -6.93
C ILE A 51 -16.83 6.88 -6.32
N ASP A 52 -18.04 6.99 -6.84
CA ASP A 52 -19.09 7.83 -6.29
C ASP A 52 -20.14 6.95 -5.60
N ILE A 53 -20.50 7.30 -4.36
CA ILE A 53 -21.57 6.64 -3.61
C ILE A 53 -22.77 7.58 -3.51
N GLN A 54 -23.94 7.08 -3.88
CA GLN A 54 -25.21 7.71 -3.54
C GLN A 54 -25.59 7.33 -2.11
N GLU A 55 -25.61 8.32 -1.23
CA GLU A 55 -25.98 8.17 0.17
C GLU A 55 -27.51 8.04 0.30
N LYS A 56 -28.00 7.59 1.47
CA LYS A 56 -29.44 7.36 1.70
C LYS A 56 -30.30 8.62 1.56
N ASP A 57 -29.71 9.79 1.73
CA ASP A 57 -30.35 11.10 1.58
C ASP A 57 -30.39 11.59 0.11
N GLY A 58 -29.85 10.80 -0.83
CA GLY A 58 -29.80 11.12 -2.25
C GLY A 58 -28.58 11.94 -2.66
N THR A 59 -27.73 12.36 -1.72
CA THR A 59 -26.48 13.05 -2.06
C THR A 59 -25.45 12.10 -2.67
N VAL A 60 -24.58 12.61 -3.53
CA VAL A 60 -23.50 11.84 -4.15
C VAL A 60 -22.18 12.25 -3.52
N THR A 61 -21.47 11.29 -2.93
CA THR A 61 -20.16 11.50 -2.32
C THR A 61 -19.08 10.74 -3.06
N ASN A 62 -18.09 11.47 -3.59
CA ASN A 62 -16.88 10.88 -4.13
C ASN A 62 -15.98 10.36 -3.00
N LEU A 63 -15.61 9.08 -3.06
CA LEU A 63 -14.85 8.43 -2.00
C LEU A 63 -13.40 8.95 -1.92
N GLY A 64 -12.80 9.27 -3.05
CA GLY A 64 -11.48 9.87 -3.12
C GLY A 64 -11.43 11.22 -2.43
N ALA A 65 -12.42 12.08 -2.66
CA ALA A 65 -12.54 13.36 -1.95
C ALA A 65 -12.76 13.16 -0.44
N LYS A 66 -13.64 12.24 -0.05
CA LYS A 66 -13.99 11.97 1.37
C LYS A 66 -12.81 11.43 2.18
N TYR A 67 -12.02 10.51 1.61
CA TYR A 67 -10.97 9.78 2.33
C TYR A 67 -9.54 10.21 1.95
N GLY A 68 -9.34 10.83 0.78
CA GLY A 68 -8.02 11.23 0.26
C GLY A 68 -7.42 12.49 0.88
N LEU A 69 -8.20 13.25 1.67
CA LEU A 69 -7.76 14.51 2.30
C LEU A 69 -7.22 14.37 3.74
N LYS A 70 -7.27 13.18 4.35
CA LYS A 70 -6.88 13.01 5.77
C LYS A 70 -5.37 13.03 6.06
N THR A 71 -4.51 13.33 5.09
CA THR A 71 -3.04 13.39 5.30
C THR A 71 -2.41 14.75 5.01
N LYS A 72 -3.18 15.85 4.93
CA LYS A 72 -2.61 17.21 5.03
C LYS A 72 -2.60 17.64 6.50
N HIS A 73 -1.58 17.22 7.23
CA HIS A 73 -1.09 17.88 8.44
C HIS A 73 0.43 17.81 8.45
#